data_AF-A0A8S2ZMU4-F1
#
_entry.id   AF-A0A8S2ZMU4-F1
#
_cell.length_a   1.000
_cell.length_b   1.000
_cell.length_c   1.000
_cell.angle_alpha   90.00
_cell.angle_beta   90.00
_cell.angle_gamma   90.00
#
_symmetry.space_group_name_H-M   'P 1'
#
loop_
_entity.id
_entity.type
_entity.pdbx_description
1 polymer ?
#
loop_
_entity_poly.entity_id
_entity_poly.type
_entity_poly.pdbx_seq_one_letter_code
_entity_poly.pdbx_strand_id
1 'polypeptide(L)' 'MLFNACAKLCNSHAIKIGRDTLNRLPTSFLRHSILVNSAIDMLMKFGDVNRAEVLFEKIKKKDIVTYGAMMQ' A
#
# COMPACT_ATOMS: atom_id res chain seq x y z
N MET A 1 6.01 -3.88 7.97
CA MET A 1 6.56 -3.14 9.12
C MET A 1 6.52 -1.63 8.90
N LEU A 2 7.14 -1.08 7.84
CA LEU A 2 7.07 0.36 7.56
C LEU A 2 5.66 0.85 7.18
N PHE A 3 5.04 0.30 6.13
CA PHE A 3 3.71 0.76 5.69
C PHE A 3 2.63 0.59 6.77
N ASN A 4 2.67 -0.51 7.54
CA ASN A 4 1.76 -0.72 8.66
C ASN A 4 2.00 0.28 9.81
N ALA A 5 3.26 0.67 10.08
CA ALA A 5 3.56 1.73 11.04
C ALA A 5 3.05 3.09 10.55
N CYS A 6 3.25 3.40 9.27
CA CYS A 6 2.71 4.62 8.65
C CYS A 6 1.18 4.65 8.73
N ALA A 7 0.52 3.54 8.40
CA ALA A 7 -0.93 3.38 8.46
C ALA A 7 -1.51 3.66 9.86
N LYS A 8 -0.83 3.21 10.92
CA LYS A 8 -1.26 3.42 12.31
C LYS A 8 -1.06 4.87 12.79
N LEU A 9 -0.05 5.57 12.28
CA LEU A 9 0.26 6.93 12.73
C LEU A 9 -0.70 7.98 12.19
N CYS A 10 -1.37 7.70 11.06
CA CYS A 10 -2.41 8.53 10.44
C CYS A 10 -2.11 10.05 10.40
N ASN A 11 -0.83 10.43 10.18
CA ASN A 11 -0.42 11.82 10.07
C ASN A 11 0.21 12.16 8.71
N SER A 12 0.24 13.45 8.37
CA SER A 12 0.69 13.97 7.07
C SER A 12 2.17 13.67 6.78
N HIS A 13 2.98 13.42 7.81
CA HIS A 13 4.38 13.06 7.64
C HIS A 13 4.54 11.59 7.24
N ALA A 14 3.77 10.71 7.87
CA ALA A 14 3.80 9.27 7.63
C ALA A 14 3.38 8.91 6.19
N ILE A 15 2.33 9.55 5.66
CA ILE A 15 1.92 9.35 4.26
C ILE A 15 3.01 9.80 3.27
N LYS A 16 3.74 10.89 3.57
CA LYS A 16 4.81 11.38 2.71
C LYS A 16 5.96 10.39 2.67
N ILE A 17 6.43 9.90 3.82
CA ILE A 17 7.46 8.85 3.90
C ILE A 17 6.99 7.58 3.19
N GLY A 18 5.76 7.15 3.43
CA GLY A 18 5.18 5.96 2.80
C GLY A 18 5.18 6.06 1.28
N ARG A 19 4.72 7.19 0.73
CA ARG A 19 4.70 7.46 -0.72
C ARG A 19 6.12 7.52 -1.30
N ASP A 20 7.02 8.25 -0.67
CA ASP A 20 8.41 8.39 -1.14
C ASP A 20 9.13 7.04 -1.14
N THR A 21 8.87 6.21 -0.11
CA THR A 21 9.38 4.85 -0.05
C THR A 21 8.79 4.01 -1.17
N LEU A 22 7.46 4.03 -1.37
CA LEU A 22 6.78 3.27 -2.41
C LEU A 22 7.29 3.63 -3.83
N ASN A 23 7.53 4.91 -4.11
CA ASN A 23 8.04 5.37 -5.41
C ASN A 23 9.48 4.92 -5.68
N ARG A 24 10.26 4.63 -4.64
CA ARG A 24 11.65 4.15 -4.75
C ARG A 24 11.75 2.63 -4.86
N LEU A 25 10.65 1.90 -4.62
CA LEU A 25 10.67 0.45 -4.66
C LEU A 25 10.69 -0.05 -6.11
N PRO A 26 11.50 -1.08 -6.40
CA PRO A 26 11.51 -1.70 -7.72
C PRO A 26 10.20 -2.43 -7.99
N THR A 27 9.88 -2.68 -9.26
CA THR A 27 8.68 -3.44 -9.66
C THR A 27 8.64 -4.85 -9.09
N SER A 28 9.78 -5.44 -8.72
CA SER A 28 9.87 -6.73 -8.03
C SER A 28 9.12 -6.74 -6.69
N PHE A 29 8.93 -5.57 -6.06
CA PHE A 29 8.08 -5.39 -4.88
C PHE A 29 6.68 -5.98 -5.07
N LEU A 30 6.11 -5.87 -6.27
CA LEU A 30 4.76 -6.35 -6.59
C LEU A 30 4.61 -7.88 -6.46
N ARG A 31 5.73 -8.62 -6.37
CA ARG A 31 5.73 -10.08 -6.16
C ARG A 31 5.52 -10.46 -4.69
N HIS A 32 5.67 -9.51 -3.76
CA HIS A 32 5.55 -9.75 -2.33
C HIS A 32 4.17 -9.32 -1.84
N SER A 33 3.18 -10.22 -1.90
CA SER A 33 1.77 -9.92 -1.55
C SER A 33 1.61 -9.23 -0.21
N ILE A 34 2.31 -9.69 0.83
CA ILE A 34 2.28 -9.08 2.17
C ILE A 34 2.68 -7.60 2.14
N LEU A 35 3.73 -7.27 1.41
CA LEU A 35 4.25 -5.90 1.34
C LEU A 35 3.33 -5.00 0.53
N VAL A 36 2.82 -5.49 -0.60
CA VAL A 36 1.90 -4.74 -1.45
C VAL A 36 0.58 -4.50 -0.73
N ASN A 37 0.02 -5.51 -0.07
CA ASN A 37 -1.20 -5.39 0.71
C ASN A 37 -1.03 -4.39 1.85
N SER A 38 0.13 -4.37 2.51
CA SER A 38 0.45 -3.37 3.54
C SER A 38 0.54 -1.95 2.96
N ALA A 39 1.01 -1.79 1.73
CA ALA A 39 1.06 -0.49 1.05
C ALA A 39 -0.33 -0.03 0.61
N ILE A 40 -1.17 -0.93 0.10
CA ILE A 40 -2.58 -0.66 -0.23
C ILE A 40 -3.33 -0.21 1.04
N ASP A 41 -3.24 -0.99 2.11
CA ASP A 41 -3.85 -0.69 3.41
C ASP A 41 -3.47 0.71 3.93
N MET A 42 -2.18 1.04 3.83
CA MET A 42 -1.68 2.37 4.19
C MET A 42 -2.31 3.45 3.30
N LEU A 43 -2.31 3.28 1.97
CA LEU A 43 -2.88 4.26 1.04
C LEU A 43 -4.38 4.48 1.28
N MET A 44 -5.14 3.41 1.53
CA MET A 44 -6.57 3.45 1.83
C MET A 44 -6.86 4.24 3.12
N LYS A 45 -6.14 3.97 4.21
CA LYS A 45 -6.28 4.69 5.49
C LYS A 45 -5.98 6.18 5.40
N PHE A 46 -5.14 6.57 4.47
CA PHE A 46 -4.83 7.97 4.20
C PHE A 46 -5.71 8.62 3.12
N GLY A 47 -6.70 7.89 2.59
CA GLY A 47 -7.62 8.38 1.57
C GLY A 47 -7.02 8.49 0.16
N ASP A 48 -5.83 7.91 -0.08
CA ASP A 48 -5.17 7.90 -1.40
C ASP A 48 -5.65 6.72 -2.26
N VAL A 49 -6.97 6.66 -2.47
CA VAL A 49 -7.66 5.54 -3.12
C VAL A 49 -7.15 5.33 -4.54
N ASN A 50 -6.92 6.42 -5.29
CA ASN A 50 -6.43 6.35 -6.68
C ASN A 50 -5.09 5.60 -6.79
N ARG A 51 -4.14 5.86 -5.88
CA ARG A 51 -2.86 5.14 -5.87
C ARG A 51 -3.02 3.70 -5.38
N ALA A 52 -3.91 3.46 -4.42
CA ALA A 52 -4.21 2.12 -3.95
C ALA A 52 -4.74 1.24 -5.11
N GLU A 53 -5.67 1.78 -5.90
CA GLU A 53 -6.24 1.13 -7.08
C GLU A 53 -5.18 0.86 -8.16
N VAL A 54 -4.34 1.86 -8.49
CA VAL A 54 -3.23 1.65 -9.44
C VAL A 54 -2.28 0.55 -8.98
N LEU A 55 -2.01 0.47 -7.67
CA LEU A 55 -1.13 -0.57 -7.13
C LEU A 55 -1.80 -1.94 -7.15
N PHE A 56 -3.09 -1.99 -6.80
CA PHE A 56 -3.93 -3.19 -6.85
C PHE A 56 -4.00 -3.79 -8.25
N GLU A 57 -4.22 -2.96 -9.27
CA GLU A 57 -4.27 -3.41 -10.67
C GLU A 57 -2.95 -4.02 -11.14
N LYS A 58 -1.82 -3.51 -10.67
CA LYS A 58 -0.48 -4.04 -11.00
C LYS A 58 -0.17 -5.41 -10.37
N ILE A 59 -0.96 -5.87 -9.41
CA ILE A 59 -0.78 -7.20 -8.79
C ILE A 59 -1.29 -8.28 -9.74
N LYS A 60 -0.37 -9.15 -10.17
CA LYS A 60 -0.69 -10.28 -11.07
C LYS A 60 -1.59 -11.34 -10.43
N LYS A 61 -1.38 -11.65 -9.14
CA LYS A 61 -2.16 -12.64 -8.40
C LYS A 61 -2.70 -12.01 -7.12
N LYS A 62 -3.98 -11.63 -7.17
CA LYS A 62 -4.71 -11.06 -6.04
C LYS A 62 -5.26 -12.21 -5.20
N ASP A 63 -5.14 -12.11 -3.89
CA ASP A 63 -5.71 -13.04 -2.91
C ASP A 63 -6.76 -12.34 -2.04
N ILE A 64 -7.45 -13.09 -1.18
CA ILE A 64 -8.50 -12.54 -0.31
C ILE A 64 -8.00 -11.38 0.58
N VAL A 65 -6.72 -11.41 0.96
CA VAL A 65 -6.08 -10.35 1.74
C VAL A 65 -5.91 -9.09 0.89
N THR A 66 -5.56 -9.25 -0.38
CA THR A 66 -5.42 -8.16 -1.35
C THR A 66 -6.75 -7.43 -1.58
N TYR A 67 -7.84 -8.18 -1.75
CA TYR A 67 -9.18 -7.60 -1.87
C TYR A 67 -9.63 -6.93 -0.56
N GLY A 68 -9.38 -7.57 0.59
CA GLY A 68 -9.69 -6.99 1.90
C GLY A 68 -8.94 -5.68 2.17
N ALA A 69 -7.69 -5.55 1.70
CA ALA A 69 -6.93 -4.31 1.84
C ALA A 69 -7.53 -3.13 1.07
N MET A 70 -8.20 -3.36 -0.07
CA MET A 70 -8.89 -2.32 -0.85
C MET A 70 -10.23 -1.87 -0.25
N MET A 71 -10.76 -2.63 0.71
CA MET A 71 -12.06 -2.36 1.34
C MET A 71 -11.93 -1.68 2.72
N GLN A 72 -10.71 -1.35 3.14
CA GLN A 72 -10.42 -0.68 4.42
C GLN A 72 -10.54 0.84 4.34
#